data_AF-A0A936XES2-F1
#
_entry.id   AF-A0A936XES2-F1
#
_cell.length_a   1.000
_cell.length_b   1.000
_cell.length_c   1.000
_cell.angle_alpha   90.00
_cell.angle_beta   90.00
_cell.angle_gamma   90.00
#
_symmetry.space_group_name_H-M   'P 1'
#
loop_
_entity.id
_entity.type
_entity.pdbx_description
1 polymer ?
#
loop_
_entity_poly.entity_id
_entity_poly.type
_entity_poly.pdbx_seq_one_letter_code
_entity_poly.pdbx_strand_id
1 'polypeptide(L)'
;MFRFNTQNTLRIAFVAIIITISGVFIISFRNSKGVRDTTTAVKKTQSVLLDGQELVNAILENESAARGYVISGNPEFLSRIRYTKGVINEEYYELDSTLVRGGSEIIVENQLLPLVRARVAYSDEMVRVYDSLGPAAANKLVTNGRGKILTDSVNAVMDLIKNRESAALAVRETSNQSSVRKLNVILYSMLGFVLLFGLLALTRIAHDFSKMHSQQARLRDYTELVEHSHVVAWDLNKGILFWNEGMEGLYGWKKEEVMGKKTHELFKTEFPLPWRKLRKYSMKKVTGLGNLNIPVRTVLLSMCLHTGISMYPVMVNDLLSLKPQMILRTRKKRKLRWLP
;
A
#
# COMPACT_ATOMS: atom_id res chain seq x y z
N MET A 1 24.44 -14.13 5.89
CA MET A 1 24.05 -13.05 4.96
C MET A 1 23.06 -13.64 3.95
N PHE A 2 21.76 -13.40 4.11
CA PHE A 2 20.71 -13.99 3.25
C PHE A 2 20.84 -13.46 1.82
N ARG A 3 21.12 -14.34 0.84
CA ARG A 3 21.04 -14.00 -0.59
C ARG A 3 19.56 -13.90 -0.97
N PHE A 4 19.01 -12.70 -0.88
CA PHE A 4 17.64 -12.45 -1.34
C PHE A 4 17.59 -12.56 -2.87
N ASN A 5 16.92 -13.60 -3.36
CA ASN A 5 16.53 -13.72 -4.76
C ASN A 5 15.60 -12.55 -5.13
N THR A 6 15.79 -11.92 -6.29
CA THR A 6 14.99 -10.75 -6.74
C THR A 6 13.50 -11.06 -6.69
N GLN A 7 13.15 -12.30 -7.06
CA GLN A 7 11.78 -12.82 -7.02
C GLN A 7 11.20 -12.88 -5.60
N ASN A 8 12.00 -13.23 -4.60
CA ASN A 8 11.56 -13.24 -3.20
C ASN A 8 11.44 -11.82 -2.65
N THR A 9 12.29 -10.89 -3.08
CA THR A 9 12.22 -9.48 -2.69
C THR A 9 10.91 -8.85 -3.18
N LEU A 10 10.52 -9.12 -4.44
CA LEU A 10 9.25 -8.67 -5.01
C LEU A 10 8.04 -9.27 -4.29
N ARG A 11 8.06 -10.57 -3.98
CA ARG A 11 6.98 -11.23 -3.22
C ARG A 11 6.81 -10.63 -1.83
N ILE A 12 7.91 -10.39 -1.12
CA ILE A 12 7.88 -9.78 0.22
C ILE A 12 7.33 -8.35 0.15
N ALA A 13 7.77 -7.55 -0.83
CA ALA A 13 7.26 -6.19 -1.02
C ALA A 13 5.75 -6.19 -1.32
N PHE A 14 5.28 -7.11 -2.17
CA PHE A 14 3.86 -7.22 -2.51
C PHE A 14 2.99 -7.64 -1.31
N VAL A 15 3.45 -8.64 -0.54
CA VAL A 15 2.75 -9.08 0.68
C VAL A 15 2.74 -7.97 1.73
N ALA A 16 3.84 -7.24 1.91
CA ALA A 16 3.91 -6.10 2.81
C ALA A 16 2.87 -5.02 2.43
N ILE A 17 2.77 -4.68 1.14
CA ILE A 17 1.77 -3.72 0.64
C ILE A 17 0.34 -4.19 0.95
N ILE A 18 0.02 -5.46 0.70
CA ILE A 18 -1.32 -6.02 0.98
C ILE A 18 -1.65 -5.97 2.47
N ILE A 19 -0.70 -6.32 3.35
CA ILE A 19 -0.90 -6.25 4.80
C ILE A 19 -1.13 -4.81 5.24
N THR A 20 -0.37 -3.85 4.72
CA THR A 20 -0.56 -2.43 5.00
C THR A 20 -1.94 -1.95 4.55
N ILE A 21 -2.35 -2.27 3.32
CA ILE A 21 -3.68 -1.91 2.78
C ILE A 21 -4.80 -2.52 3.63
N SER A 22 -4.68 -3.80 4.00
CA SER A 22 -5.70 -4.51 4.78
C SER A 22 -5.81 -3.97 6.20
N GLY A 23 -4.69 -3.68 6.86
CA GLY A 23 -4.66 -3.04 8.17
C GLY A 23 -5.31 -1.66 8.14
N VAL A 24 -5.03 -0.87 7.10
CA VAL A 24 -5.66 0.44 6.87
C VAL A 24 -7.15 0.30 6.64
N PHE A 25 -7.60 -0.68 5.84
CA PHE A 25 -9.02 -0.91 5.61
C PHE A 25 -9.76 -1.20 6.92
N ILE A 26 -9.22 -2.08 7.76
CA ILE A 26 -9.82 -2.43 9.06
C ILE A 26 -9.87 -1.22 10.00
N ILE A 27 -8.77 -0.46 10.11
CA ILE A 27 -8.71 0.73 10.97
C ILE A 27 -9.64 1.83 10.46
N SER A 28 -9.65 2.07 9.14
CA SER A 28 -10.54 3.03 8.48
C SER A 28 -12.01 2.65 8.70
N PHE A 29 -12.37 1.38 8.53
CA PHE A 29 -13.75 0.92 8.71
C PHE A 29 -14.21 1.02 10.18
N ARG A 30 -13.34 0.71 11.15
CA ARG A 30 -13.63 0.90 12.58
C ARG A 30 -13.77 2.38 12.94
N ASN A 31 -12.89 3.24 12.44
CA ASN A 31 -12.96 4.68 12.70
C ASN A 31 -14.14 5.34 11.99
N SER A 32 -14.52 4.88 10.80
CA SER A 32 -15.64 5.43 10.03
C SER A 32 -16.98 5.21 10.74
N LYS A 33 -17.14 4.11 11.49
CA LYS A 33 -18.29 3.93 12.40
C LYS A 33 -18.31 4.99 13.51
N GLY A 34 -17.17 5.22 14.17
CA GLY A 34 -17.06 6.24 15.23
C GLY A 34 -17.32 7.68 14.74
N VAL A 35 -16.92 8.01 13.51
CA VAL A 35 -17.15 9.35 12.90
C VAL A 35 -18.63 9.57 12.52
N ARG A 36 -19.36 8.51 12.15
CA ARG A 36 -20.80 8.62 11.83
C ARG A 36 -21.64 8.88 13.07
N ASP A 37 -21.35 8.19 14.17
CA ASP A 37 -22.10 8.34 15.43
C ASP A 37 -21.90 9.73 16.05
N THR A 38 -20.68 10.29 15.97
CA THR A 38 -20.40 11.66 16.43
C THR A 38 -21.04 12.72 15.55
N THR A 39 -21.13 12.51 14.22
CA THR A 39 -21.78 13.43 13.30
C THR A 39 -23.29 13.54 13.56
N THR A 40 -23.95 12.42 13.86
CA THR A 40 -25.38 12.40 14.21
C THR A 40 -25.63 13.11 15.54
N ALA A 41 -24.78 12.90 16.54
CA ALA A 41 -24.88 13.59 17.82
C ALA A 41 -24.63 15.11 17.72
N VAL A 42 -23.71 15.54 16.85
CA VAL A 42 -23.48 16.97 16.54
C VAL A 42 -24.70 17.60 15.88
N LYS A 43 -25.26 16.96 14.85
CA LYS A 43 -26.49 17.44 14.18
C LYS A 43 -27.66 17.55 15.17
N LYS A 44 -27.81 16.56 16.04
CA LYS A 44 -28.88 16.54 17.05
C LYS A 44 -28.72 17.66 18.08
N THR A 45 -27.50 17.93 18.55
CA THR A 45 -27.20 19.09 19.41
C THR A 45 -27.48 20.43 18.69
N GLN A 46 -27.19 20.54 17.39
CA GLN A 46 -27.51 21.74 16.62
C GLN A 46 -29.03 21.95 16.45
N SER A 47 -29.81 20.89 16.26
CA SER A 47 -31.28 20.96 16.21
C SER A 47 -31.85 21.48 17.52
N VAL A 48 -31.43 20.94 18.67
CA VAL A 48 -31.91 21.41 20.00
C VAL A 48 -31.71 22.92 20.20
N LEU A 49 -30.61 23.49 19.68
CA LEU A 49 -30.35 24.93 19.75
C LEU A 49 -31.27 25.76 18.85
N LEU A 50 -31.65 25.23 17.69
CA LEU A 50 -32.55 25.88 16.73
C LEU A 50 -34.00 25.80 17.23
N ASP A 51 -34.46 24.58 17.55
CA ASP A 51 -35.82 24.32 18.02
C ASP A 51 -36.11 25.10 19.32
N GLY A 52 -35.12 25.19 20.22
CA GLY A 52 -35.22 26.00 21.43
C GLY A 52 -35.36 27.50 21.17
N GLN A 53 -34.71 28.02 20.12
CA GLN A 53 -34.81 29.43 19.74
C GLN A 53 -36.17 29.74 19.11
N GLU A 54 -36.67 28.86 18.24
CA GLU A 54 -37.98 29.02 17.61
C GLU A 54 -39.11 28.94 18.64
N LEU A 55 -38.99 28.05 19.64
CA LEU A 55 -39.92 28.00 20.76
C LEU A 55 -39.99 29.34 21.53
N VAL A 56 -38.84 29.94 21.85
CA VAL A 56 -38.79 31.24 22.54
C VAL A 56 -39.40 32.34 21.67
N ASN A 57 -39.10 32.36 20.36
CA ASN A 57 -39.67 33.33 19.43
C ASN A 57 -41.20 33.21 19.38
N ALA A 58 -41.74 31.99 19.27
CA ALA A 58 -43.18 31.74 19.25
C ALA A 58 -43.87 32.19 20.55
N ILE A 59 -43.21 32.03 21.71
CA ILE A 59 -43.68 32.53 23.01
C ILE A 59 -43.73 34.08 23.03
N LEU A 60 -42.70 34.75 22.49
CA LEU A 60 -42.67 36.22 22.40
C LEU A 60 -43.73 36.77 21.43
N GLU A 61 -44.02 36.06 20.34
CA GLU A 61 -45.12 36.40 19.44
C GLU A 61 -46.48 36.21 20.11
N ASN A 62 -46.66 35.11 20.84
CA ASN A 62 -47.87 34.85 21.62
C ASN A 62 -48.10 35.94 22.68
N GLU A 63 -47.04 36.33 23.39
CA GLU A 63 -47.04 37.46 24.31
C GLU A 63 -47.51 38.75 23.65
N SER A 64 -46.89 39.10 22.53
CA SER A 64 -47.17 40.32 21.80
C SER A 64 -48.62 40.35 21.32
N ALA A 65 -49.14 39.21 20.83
CA ALA A 65 -50.52 39.09 20.41
C ALA A 65 -51.51 39.26 21.58
N ALA A 66 -51.23 38.62 22.73
CA ALA A 66 -52.07 38.75 23.92
C ALA A 66 -52.09 40.20 24.45
N ARG A 67 -50.95 40.87 24.53
CA ARG A 67 -50.88 42.29 24.90
C ARG A 67 -51.61 43.17 23.89
N GLY A 68 -51.45 42.91 22.59
CA GLY A 68 -52.15 43.62 21.53
C GLY A 68 -53.67 43.53 21.67
N TYR A 69 -54.19 42.36 22.03
CA TYR A 69 -55.61 42.18 22.35
C TYR A 69 -56.03 43.01 23.56
N VAL A 70 -55.30 42.92 24.67
CA VAL A 70 -55.63 43.68 25.90
C VAL A 70 -55.62 45.20 25.67
N ILE A 71 -54.72 45.69 24.83
CA ILE A 71 -54.59 47.12 24.51
C ILE A 71 -55.72 47.59 23.59
N SER A 72 -56.03 46.82 22.54
CA SER A 72 -56.88 47.29 21.43
C SER A 72 -58.29 46.73 21.41
N GLY A 73 -58.54 45.58 22.04
CA GLY A 73 -59.77 44.81 21.88
C GLY A 73 -59.96 44.19 20.49
N ASN A 74 -59.00 44.31 19.57
CA ASN A 74 -59.17 43.82 18.20
C ASN A 74 -59.17 42.29 18.14
N PRO A 75 -60.26 41.63 17.70
CA PRO A 75 -60.37 40.17 17.66
C PRO A 75 -59.36 39.48 16.73
N GLU A 76 -58.72 40.19 15.81
CA GLU A 76 -57.65 39.65 14.96
C GLU A 76 -56.49 39.06 15.79
N PHE A 77 -56.18 39.68 16.94
CA PHE A 77 -55.18 39.18 17.86
C PHE A 77 -55.54 37.80 18.43
N LEU A 78 -56.83 37.48 18.60
CA LEU A 78 -57.26 36.15 19.08
C LEU A 78 -56.87 35.04 18.09
N SER A 79 -56.95 35.32 16.79
CA SER A 79 -56.48 34.40 15.75
C SER A 79 -54.97 34.19 15.82
N ARG A 80 -54.20 35.27 16.03
CA ARG A 80 -52.75 35.19 16.19
C ARG A 80 -52.34 34.45 17.47
N ILE A 81 -53.07 34.61 18.58
CA ILE A 81 -52.86 33.84 19.82
C ILE A 81 -53.11 32.35 19.57
N ARG A 82 -54.20 31.98 18.87
CA ARG A 82 -54.48 30.58 18.53
C ARG A 82 -53.40 29.98 17.64
N TYR A 83 -52.94 30.72 16.62
CA TYR A 83 -51.88 30.29 15.73
C TYR A 83 -50.56 30.05 16.48
N THR A 84 -50.09 31.05 17.24
CA THR A 84 -48.83 30.96 17.98
C THR A 84 -48.85 29.86 19.04
N LYS A 85 -49.99 29.56 19.65
CA LYS A 85 -50.13 28.37 20.51
C LYS A 85 -49.91 27.04 19.78
N GLY A 86 -50.39 26.94 18.55
CA GLY A 86 -50.16 25.78 17.69
C GLY A 86 -48.67 25.60 17.45
N VAL A 87 -48.00 26.68 17.04
CA VAL A 87 -46.55 26.72 16.83
C VAL A 87 -45.78 26.36 18.10
N ILE A 88 -46.12 26.94 19.26
CA ILE A 88 -45.46 26.62 20.54
C ILE A 88 -45.59 25.13 20.89
N ASN A 89 -46.74 24.52 20.62
CA ASN A 89 -46.91 23.09 20.86
C ASN A 89 -46.05 22.26 19.89
N GLU A 90 -46.03 22.62 18.61
CA GLU A 90 -45.24 21.93 17.57
C GLU A 90 -43.73 22.03 17.86
N GLU A 91 -43.21 23.25 18.08
CA GLU A 91 -41.81 23.49 18.43
C GLU A 91 -41.40 22.79 19.72
N TYR A 92 -42.32 22.71 20.69
CA TYR A 92 -42.08 21.92 21.89
C TYR A 92 -41.96 20.41 21.59
N TYR A 93 -42.83 19.84 20.76
CA TYR A 93 -42.76 18.42 20.39
C TYR A 93 -41.49 18.11 19.57
N GLU A 94 -41.10 19.00 18.67
CA GLU A 94 -39.85 18.86 17.91
C GLU A 94 -38.64 18.90 18.85
N LEU A 95 -38.58 19.91 19.74
CA LEU A 95 -37.55 20.01 20.77
C LEU A 95 -37.50 18.76 21.66
N ASP A 96 -38.64 18.22 22.10
CA ASP A 96 -38.71 17.01 22.91
C ASP A 96 -38.16 15.78 22.15
N SER A 97 -38.50 15.65 20.88
CA SER A 97 -38.04 14.54 20.03
C SER A 97 -36.53 14.59 19.72
N THR A 98 -35.97 15.81 19.66
CA THR A 98 -34.55 16.06 19.37
C THR A 98 -33.67 16.01 20.62
N LEU A 99 -34.22 15.83 21.81
CA LEU A 99 -33.43 15.59 23.01
C LEU A 99 -32.79 14.18 22.97
N VAL A 100 -31.53 14.08 23.41
CA VAL A 100 -30.84 12.80 23.61
C VAL A 100 -31.08 12.38 25.05
N ARG A 101 -31.54 11.13 25.26
CA ARG A 101 -31.72 10.59 26.61
C ARG A 101 -30.43 10.66 27.42
N GLY A 102 -30.50 11.33 28.59
CA GLY A 102 -29.38 11.41 29.55
C GLY A 102 -28.70 12.77 29.72
N GLY A 103 -29.27 13.87 29.21
CA GLY A 103 -28.71 15.22 29.37
C GLY A 103 -29.75 16.29 29.67
N SER A 104 -30.09 17.07 28.65
CA SER A 104 -30.98 18.25 28.73
C SER A 104 -32.47 17.90 28.82
N GLU A 105 -32.85 16.64 28.57
CA GLU A 105 -34.20 16.09 28.70
C GLU A 105 -34.83 16.39 30.07
N ILE A 106 -34.10 16.14 31.15
CA ILE A 106 -34.58 16.38 32.53
C ILE A 106 -34.84 17.86 32.79
N ILE A 107 -34.04 18.75 32.20
CA ILE A 107 -34.20 20.21 32.36
C ILE A 107 -35.43 20.68 31.58
N VAL A 108 -35.61 20.18 30.35
CA VAL A 108 -36.76 20.51 29.52
C VAL A 108 -38.06 20.06 30.18
N GLU A 109 -38.12 18.80 30.63
CA GLU A 109 -39.33 18.23 31.22
C GLU A 109 -39.69 18.86 32.57
N ASN A 110 -38.72 19.05 33.47
CA ASN A 110 -39.00 19.49 34.84
C ASN A 110 -38.98 21.00 35.04
N GLN A 111 -38.33 21.76 34.15
CA GLN A 111 -38.17 23.22 34.32
C GLN A 111 -38.79 23.99 33.16
N LEU A 112 -38.44 23.67 31.92
CA LEU A 112 -38.90 24.46 30.76
C LEU A 112 -40.41 24.26 30.52
N LEU A 113 -40.88 23.02 30.47
CA LEU A 113 -42.27 22.70 30.14
C LEU A 113 -43.29 23.34 31.11
N PRO A 114 -43.12 23.28 32.45
CA PRO A 114 -44.00 23.99 33.36
C PRO A 114 -44.03 25.49 33.13
N LEU A 115 -42.87 26.10 32.82
CA LEU A 115 -42.77 27.54 32.55
C LEU A 115 -43.46 27.93 31.24
N VAL A 116 -43.26 27.16 30.16
CA VAL A 116 -43.92 27.38 28.87
C VAL A 116 -45.44 27.26 29.03
N ARG A 117 -45.93 26.21 29.71
CA ARG A 117 -47.36 26.03 29.97
C ARG A 117 -47.92 27.17 30.81
N ALA A 118 -47.24 27.57 31.88
CA ALA A 118 -47.64 28.71 32.72
C ALA A 118 -47.67 30.01 31.91
N ARG A 119 -46.72 30.22 31.01
CA ARG A 119 -46.63 31.40 30.16
C ARG A 119 -47.77 31.46 29.14
N VAL A 120 -48.07 30.36 28.47
CA VAL A 120 -49.20 30.28 27.52
C VAL A 120 -50.53 30.44 28.27
N ALA A 121 -50.69 29.79 29.43
CA ALA A 121 -51.88 29.93 30.27
C ALA A 121 -52.09 31.36 30.77
N TYR A 122 -51.01 32.10 31.01
CA TYR A 122 -51.07 33.52 31.36
C TYR A 122 -51.59 34.38 30.20
N SER A 123 -51.22 34.07 28.95
CA SER A 123 -51.80 34.71 27.77
C SER A 123 -53.30 34.47 27.66
N ASP A 124 -53.77 33.27 28.02
CA ASP A 124 -55.21 32.98 28.05
C ASP A 124 -55.94 33.68 29.18
N GLU A 125 -55.28 33.81 30.33
CA GLU A 125 -55.80 34.56 31.47
C GLU A 125 -56.03 36.03 31.08
N MET A 126 -55.10 36.63 30.34
CA MET A 126 -55.25 38.00 29.81
C MET A 126 -56.49 38.16 28.93
N VAL A 127 -56.73 37.22 28.00
CA VAL A 127 -57.92 37.23 27.15
C VAL A 127 -59.19 37.03 27.96
N ARG A 128 -59.24 36.01 28.84
CA ARG A 128 -60.42 35.73 29.67
C ARG A 128 -60.79 36.90 30.59
N VAL A 129 -59.80 37.55 31.20
CA VAL A 129 -60.04 38.72 32.07
C VAL A 129 -60.54 39.90 31.26
N TYR A 130 -60.03 40.10 30.05
CA TYR A 130 -60.54 41.13 29.14
C TYR A 130 -62.03 40.87 28.82
N ASP A 131 -62.37 39.64 28.42
CA ASP A 131 -63.73 39.27 28.01
C ASP A 131 -64.75 39.33 29.16
N SER A 132 -64.33 38.99 30.38
CA SER A 132 -65.23 38.86 31.54
C SER A 132 -65.29 40.10 32.44
N LEU A 133 -64.18 40.82 32.61
CA LEU A 133 -64.03 41.92 33.56
C LEU A 133 -63.68 43.26 32.87
N GLY A 134 -63.49 43.24 31.55
CA GLY A 134 -63.23 44.42 30.74
C GLY A 134 -61.77 44.89 30.71
N PRO A 135 -61.48 45.94 29.92
CA PRO A 135 -60.12 46.37 29.60
C PRO A 135 -59.33 46.88 30.80
N ALA A 136 -59.98 47.51 31.79
CA ALA A 136 -59.30 48.03 32.97
C ALA A 136 -58.72 46.90 33.84
N ALA A 137 -59.48 45.81 34.02
CA ALA A 137 -59.03 44.64 34.78
C ALA A 137 -57.89 43.92 34.05
N ALA A 138 -58.00 43.77 32.73
CA ALA A 138 -56.97 43.14 31.90
C ALA A 138 -55.67 43.95 31.88
N ASN A 139 -55.74 45.28 31.79
CA ASN A 139 -54.56 46.15 31.88
C ASN A 139 -53.85 46.04 33.23
N LYS A 140 -54.61 45.96 34.34
CA LYS A 140 -54.02 45.72 35.68
C LYS A 140 -53.32 44.37 35.77
N LEU A 141 -53.84 43.36 35.08
CA LEU A 141 -53.17 42.06 34.97
C LEU A 141 -51.86 42.18 34.19
N VAL A 142 -51.83 42.84 33.04
CA VAL A 142 -50.60 43.02 32.24
C VAL A 142 -49.51 43.76 33.03
N THR A 143 -49.87 44.80 33.79
CA THR A 143 -48.91 45.66 34.51
C THR A 143 -48.36 45.06 35.80
N ASN A 144 -48.88 43.92 36.27
CA ASN A 144 -48.42 43.28 37.51
C ASN A 144 -47.01 42.62 37.41
N GLY A 145 -46.43 42.57 36.21
CA GLY A 145 -45.09 42.02 35.97
C GLY A 145 -44.98 40.49 35.89
N ARG A 146 -46.05 39.73 36.20
CA ARG A 146 -46.04 38.24 36.18
C ARG A 146 -45.67 37.68 34.81
N GLY A 147 -46.20 38.27 33.74
CA GLY A 147 -45.85 37.87 32.37
C GLY A 147 -44.36 38.03 32.07
N LYS A 148 -43.75 39.14 32.51
CA LYS A 148 -42.32 39.38 32.37
C LYS A 148 -41.48 38.35 33.15
N ILE A 149 -41.86 38.06 34.40
CA ILE A 149 -41.16 37.06 35.22
C ILE A 149 -41.18 35.69 34.55
N LEU A 150 -42.32 35.29 33.99
CA LEU A 150 -42.45 34.01 33.27
C LEU A 150 -41.56 34.00 32.01
N THR A 151 -41.59 35.07 31.21
CA THR A 151 -40.75 35.18 29.99
C THR A 151 -39.25 35.18 30.33
N ASP A 152 -38.84 35.95 31.35
CA ASP A 152 -37.45 35.97 31.82
C ASP A 152 -37.01 34.59 32.34
N SER A 153 -37.91 33.86 33.01
CA SER A 153 -37.64 32.50 33.50
C SER A 153 -37.51 31.48 32.36
N VAL A 154 -38.36 31.55 31.33
CA VAL A 154 -38.26 30.72 30.12
C VAL A 154 -36.91 30.96 29.43
N ASN A 155 -36.54 32.23 29.25
CA ASN A 155 -35.26 32.60 28.65
C ASN A 155 -34.06 32.09 29.47
N ALA A 156 -34.10 32.23 30.79
CA ALA A 156 -33.03 31.76 31.67
C ALA A 156 -32.82 30.22 31.57
N VAL A 157 -33.92 29.45 31.53
CA VAL A 157 -33.83 27.99 31.35
C VAL A 157 -33.36 27.63 29.94
N MET A 158 -33.80 28.36 28.91
CA MET A 158 -33.33 28.15 27.55
C MET A 158 -31.84 28.46 27.40
N ASP A 159 -31.35 29.53 28.02
CA ASP A 159 -29.93 29.88 28.05
C ASP A 159 -29.10 28.81 28.78
N LEU A 160 -29.63 28.22 29.85
CA LEU A 160 -28.99 27.10 30.54
C LEU A 160 -28.85 25.88 29.61
N ILE A 161 -29.91 25.52 28.89
CA ILE A 161 -29.91 24.43 27.91
C ILE A 161 -28.90 24.73 26.80
N LYS A 162 -28.98 25.93 26.22
CA LYS A 162 -28.09 26.40 25.14
C LYS A 162 -26.63 26.36 25.54
N ASN A 163 -26.28 26.85 26.72
CA ASN A 163 -24.90 26.84 27.21
C ASN A 163 -24.38 25.42 27.42
N ARG A 164 -25.22 24.52 27.95
CA ARG A 164 -24.86 23.11 28.16
C ARG A 164 -24.64 22.36 26.85
N GLU A 165 -25.55 22.53 25.90
CA GLU A 165 -25.45 21.93 24.57
C GLU A 165 -24.26 22.50 23.78
N SER A 166 -24.00 23.80 23.86
CA SER A 166 -22.85 24.45 23.20
C SER A 166 -21.51 23.95 23.78
N ALA A 167 -21.42 23.76 25.10
CA ALA A 167 -20.24 23.19 25.73
C ALA A 167 -20.02 21.71 25.31
N ALA A 168 -21.10 20.92 25.26
CA ALA A 168 -21.04 19.54 24.78
C ALA A 168 -20.63 19.46 23.29
N LEU A 169 -21.12 20.39 22.47
CA LEU A 169 -20.77 20.51 21.05
C LEU A 169 -19.28 20.80 20.86
N ALA A 170 -18.72 21.76 21.60
CA ALA A 170 -17.30 22.12 21.50
C ALA A 170 -16.36 20.94 21.82
N VAL A 171 -16.70 20.14 22.85
CA VAL A 171 -15.96 18.92 23.19
C VAL A 171 -16.07 17.86 22.07
N ARG A 172 -17.25 17.73 21.46
CA ARG A 172 -17.47 16.76 20.37
C ARG A 172 -16.78 17.18 19.06
N GLU A 173 -16.73 18.47 18.77
CA GLU A 173 -16.08 19.00 17.57
C GLU A 173 -14.56 18.82 17.61
N THR A 174 -13.93 19.05 18.76
CA THR A 174 -12.50 18.75 18.97
C THR A 174 -12.20 17.24 18.85
N SER A 175 -13.07 16.38 19.39
CA SER A 175 -12.97 14.92 19.21
C SER A 175 -13.11 14.51 17.73
N ASN A 176 -13.99 15.17 16.98
CA ASN A 176 -14.19 14.91 15.55
C ASN A 176 -12.99 15.37 14.71
N GLN A 177 -12.44 16.55 14.97
CA GLN A 177 -11.21 17.03 14.34
C GLN A 177 -10.01 16.12 14.64
N SER A 178 -9.92 15.60 15.88
CA SER A 178 -8.88 14.62 16.23
C SER A 178 -9.02 13.32 15.43
N SER A 179 -10.26 12.92 15.11
CA SER A 179 -10.55 11.75 14.28
C SER A 179 -10.15 11.97 12.83
N VAL A 180 -10.45 13.15 12.27
CA VAL A 180 -9.99 13.56 10.92
C VAL A 180 -8.47 13.65 10.86
N ARG A 181 -7.81 14.25 11.86
CA ARG A 181 -6.35 14.34 11.93
C ARG A 181 -5.70 12.95 12.00
N LYS A 182 -6.26 12.03 12.79
CA LYS A 182 -5.79 10.63 12.86
C LYS A 182 -5.89 9.94 11.50
N LEU A 183 -6.98 10.15 10.75
CA LEU A 183 -7.12 9.61 9.40
C LEU A 183 -6.06 10.15 8.45
N ASN A 184 -5.81 11.46 8.46
CA ASN A 184 -4.79 12.08 7.61
C ASN A 184 -3.38 11.58 7.95
N VAL A 185 -3.04 11.44 9.23
CA VAL A 185 -1.74 10.88 9.65
C VAL A 185 -1.57 9.44 9.14
N ILE A 186 -2.61 8.61 9.22
CA ILE A 186 -2.59 7.24 8.67
C ILE A 186 -2.43 7.24 7.15
N LEU A 187 -3.17 8.10 6.43
CA LEU A 187 -3.06 8.19 4.96
C LEU A 187 -1.66 8.66 4.51
N TYR A 188 -1.10 9.68 5.14
CA TYR A 188 0.23 10.20 4.78
C TYR A 188 1.36 9.23 5.14
N SER A 189 1.29 8.58 6.31
CA SER A 189 2.24 7.52 6.67
C SER A 189 2.19 6.34 5.70
N MET A 190 1.00 5.97 5.20
CA MET A 190 0.84 4.95 4.18
C MET A 190 1.46 5.37 2.83
N LEU A 191 1.19 6.60 2.38
CA LEU A 191 1.80 7.12 1.16
C LEU A 191 3.33 7.08 1.25
N GLY A 192 3.89 7.48 2.40
CA GLY A 192 5.32 7.37 2.68
C GLY A 192 5.83 5.93 2.64
N PHE A 193 5.09 4.97 3.22
CA PHE A 193 5.48 3.56 3.24
C PHE A 193 5.47 2.92 1.84
N VAL A 194 4.43 3.20 1.05
CA VAL A 194 4.33 2.74 -0.35
C VAL A 194 5.46 3.33 -1.20
N LEU A 195 5.74 4.63 -1.06
CA LEU A 195 6.85 5.29 -1.76
C LEU A 195 8.21 4.71 -1.35
N LEU A 196 8.42 4.46 -0.05
CA LEU A 196 9.66 3.87 0.46
C LEU A 196 9.90 2.47 -0.11
N PHE A 197 8.91 1.58 -0.04
CA PHE A 197 9.03 0.22 -0.59
C PHE A 197 9.14 0.21 -2.12
N GLY A 198 8.42 1.11 -2.80
CA GLY A 198 8.56 1.33 -4.23
C GLY A 198 10.00 1.72 -4.61
N LEU A 199 10.58 2.69 -3.90
CA LEU A 199 11.96 3.14 -4.13
C LEU A 199 12.99 2.03 -3.83
N LEU A 200 12.80 1.27 -2.75
CA LEU A 200 13.65 0.12 -2.43
C LEU A 200 13.56 -0.99 -3.49
N ALA A 201 12.37 -1.24 -4.03
CA ALA A 201 12.19 -2.20 -5.11
C ALA A 201 12.89 -1.72 -6.39
N LEU A 202 12.73 -0.44 -6.76
CA LEU A 202 13.38 0.15 -7.94
C LEU A 202 14.91 0.09 -7.85
N THR A 203 15.49 0.44 -6.69
CA THR A 203 16.94 0.38 -6.50
C THR A 203 17.47 -1.05 -6.57
N ARG A 204 16.73 -2.03 -6.03
CA ARG A 204 17.07 -3.46 -6.15
C ARG A 204 16.98 -3.97 -7.58
N ILE A 205 15.93 -3.61 -8.31
CA ILE A 205 15.76 -4.01 -9.73
C ILE A 205 16.88 -3.41 -10.57
N ALA A 206 17.19 -2.13 -10.41
CA ALA A 206 18.26 -1.46 -11.15
C ALA A 206 19.64 -2.09 -10.86
N HIS A 207 19.91 -2.42 -9.59
CA HIS A 207 21.14 -3.08 -9.20
C HIS A 207 21.25 -4.49 -9.80
N ASP A 208 20.18 -5.29 -9.75
CA ASP A 208 20.18 -6.65 -10.31
C ASP A 208 20.30 -6.64 -11.84
N PHE A 209 19.69 -5.66 -12.51
CA PHE A 209 19.83 -5.45 -13.94
C PHE A 209 21.28 -5.14 -14.33
N SER A 210 21.94 -4.24 -13.59
CA SER A 210 23.37 -3.92 -13.78
C SER A 210 24.26 -5.15 -13.55
N LYS A 211 23.98 -5.92 -12.49
CA LYS A 211 24.71 -7.16 -12.21
C LYS A 211 24.55 -8.19 -13.32
N MET A 212 23.35 -8.37 -13.87
CA MET A 212 23.11 -9.30 -14.97
C MET A 212 23.86 -8.89 -16.23
N HIS A 213 23.86 -7.59 -16.58
CA HIS A 213 24.62 -7.09 -17.72
C HIS A 213 26.12 -7.32 -17.57
N SER A 214 26.69 -7.09 -16.39
CA SER A 214 28.12 -7.36 -16.14
C SER A 214 28.47 -8.85 -16.23
N GLN A 215 27.57 -9.75 -15.84
CA GLN A 215 27.77 -11.20 -15.99
C GLN A 215 27.70 -11.63 -17.46
N GLN A 216 26.79 -11.05 -18.23
CA GLN A 216 26.63 -11.37 -19.65
C GLN A 216 27.82 -10.85 -20.48
N ALA A 217 28.35 -9.67 -20.15
CA ALA A 217 29.59 -9.16 -20.74
C ALA A 217 30.78 -10.09 -20.48
N ARG A 218 30.99 -10.51 -19.23
CA ARG A 218 32.08 -11.44 -18.88
C ARG A 218 32.01 -12.78 -19.61
N LEU A 219 30.80 -13.31 -19.83
CA LEU A 219 30.63 -14.56 -20.59
C LEU A 219 30.99 -14.38 -22.07
N ARG A 220 30.69 -13.21 -22.65
CA ARG A 220 31.14 -12.87 -24.01
C ARG A 220 32.66 -12.77 -24.07
N ASP A 221 33.27 -12.07 -23.12
CA ASP A 221 34.74 -11.96 -23.04
C ASP A 221 35.41 -13.34 -22.93
N TYR A 222 34.88 -14.25 -22.10
CA TYR A 222 35.40 -15.62 -22.03
C TYR A 222 35.19 -16.41 -23.33
N THR A 223 34.06 -16.20 -24.02
CA THR A 223 33.77 -16.90 -25.29
C THR A 223 34.71 -16.40 -26.37
N GLU A 224 34.96 -15.09 -26.46
CA GLU A 224 35.88 -14.46 -27.41
C GLU A 224 37.33 -14.91 -27.18
N LEU A 225 37.76 -14.93 -25.91
CA LEU A 225 39.09 -15.47 -25.55
C LEU A 225 39.22 -16.95 -25.93
N VAL A 226 38.18 -17.75 -25.70
CA VAL A 226 38.18 -19.15 -26.11
C VAL A 226 38.20 -19.25 -27.63
N GLU A 227 37.43 -18.45 -28.37
CA GLU A 227 37.31 -18.58 -29.83
C GLU A 227 38.65 -18.37 -30.54
N HIS A 228 39.47 -17.44 -30.07
CA HIS A 228 40.80 -17.16 -30.63
C HIS A 228 41.95 -17.98 -30.01
N SER A 229 41.67 -18.81 -29.00
CA SER A 229 42.65 -19.73 -28.42
C SER A 229 42.78 -21.03 -29.24
N HIS A 230 43.85 -21.80 -29.06
CA HIS A 230 44.02 -23.09 -29.75
C HIS A 230 43.37 -24.24 -28.95
N VAL A 231 42.04 -24.31 -28.94
CA VAL A 231 41.27 -25.24 -28.11
C VAL A 231 40.41 -26.17 -28.98
N VAL A 232 40.58 -27.48 -28.75
CA VAL A 232 39.74 -28.54 -29.33
C VAL A 232 39.15 -29.40 -28.22
N ALA A 233 37.86 -29.71 -28.32
CA ALA A 233 37.22 -30.74 -27.50
C ALA A 233 36.82 -31.91 -28.40
N TRP A 234 37.03 -33.14 -27.93
CA TRP A 234 36.70 -34.35 -28.68
C TRP A 234 36.34 -35.48 -27.72
N ASP A 235 35.43 -36.34 -28.17
CA ASP A 235 35.03 -37.56 -27.47
C ASP A 235 35.59 -38.77 -28.23
N LEU A 236 36.10 -39.75 -27.49
CA LEU A 236 36.76 -40.95 -28.03
C LEU A 236 35.89 -41.76 -29.00
N ASN A 237 34.56 -41.69 -28.86
CA ASN A 237 33.59 -42.40 -29.68
C ASN A 237 32.94 -41.47 -30.72
N LYS A 238 32.65 -40.22 -30.35
CA LYS A 238 31.90 -39.27 -31.20
C LYS A 238 32.77 -38.38 -32.09
N GLY A 239 34.10 -38.40 -31.92
CA GLY A 239 35.01 -37.55 -32.67
C GLY A 239 35.10 -36.12 -32.11
N ILE A 240 35.54 -35.16 -32.93
CA ILE A 240 35.69 -33.76 -32.53
C ILE A 240 34.32 -33.13 -32.24
N LEU A 241 34.16 -32.57 -31.03
CA LEU A 241 32.95 -31.94 -30.50
C LEU A 241 33.03 -30.42 -30.47
N PHE A 242 34.23 -29.85 -30.45
CA PHE A 242 34.45 -28.41 -30.46
C PHE A 242 35.71 -28.10 -31.24
N TRP A 243 35.60 -27.16 -32.17
CA TRP A 243 36.67 -26.62 -32.99
C TRP A 243 36.38 -25.13 -33.15
N ASN A 244 37.30 -24.29 -32.65
CA ASN A 244 37.17 -22.84 -32.64
C ASN A 244 38.04 -22.18 -33.72
N GLU A 245 37.86 -20.87 -33.93
CA GLU A 245 38.62 -20.10 -34.91
C GLU A 245 40.14 -20.20 -34.76
N GLY A 246 40.67 -20.24 -33.53
CA GLY A 246 42.11 -20.42 -33.30
C GLY A 246 42.62 -21.75 -33.87
N MET A 247 41.84 -22.83 -33.76
CA MET A 247 42.19 -24.12 -34.38
C MET A 247 42.06 -24.09 -35.91
N GLU A 248 41.12 -23.32 -36.47
CA GLU A 248 41.04 -23.10 -37.92
C GLU A 248 42.29 -22.39 -38.44
N GLY A 249 42.74 -21.33 -37.76
CA GLY A 249 43.94 -20.58 -38.13
C GLY A 249 45.22 -21.44 -38.07
N LEU A 250 45.36 -22.26 -37.02
CA LEU A 250 46.55 -23.08 -36.82
C LEU A 250 46.68 -24.25 -37.81
N TYR A 251 45.56 -24.91 -38.13
CA TYR A 251 45.54 -26.14 -38.94
C TYR A 251 45.03 -25.93 -40.38
N GLY A 252 44.34 -24.83 -40.66
CA GLY A 252 43.79 -24.50 -41.98
C GLY A 252 42.59 -25.36 -42.38
N TRP A 253 41.89 -25.95 -41.42
CA TRP A 253 40.64 -26.66 -41.63
C TRP A 253 39.49 -25.88 -41.03
N LYS A 254 38.39 -25.78 -41.77
CA LYS A 254 37.15 -25.19 -41.27
C LYS A 254 36.47 -26.14 -40.28
N LYS A 255 35.80 -25.59 -39.27
CA LYS A 255 35.05 -26.33 -38.26
C LYS A 255 34.16 -27.38 -38.91
N GLU A 256 33.40 -26.99 -39.93
CA GLU A 256 32.47 -27.86 -40.66
C GLU A 256 33.16 -29.08 -41.28
N GLU A 257 34.44 -28.97 -41.62
CA GLU A 257 35.21 -30.06 -42.23
C GLU A 257 35.70 -31.10 -41.21
N VAL A 258 35.72 -30.78 -39.92
CA VAL A 258 36.41 -31.58 -38.89
C VAL A 258 35.49 -32.07 -37.78
N MET A 259 34.33 -31.45 -37.58
CA MET A 259 33.33 -31.91 -36.60
C MET A 259 32.98 -33.39 -36.82
N GLY A 260 32.93 -34.16 -35.72
CA GLY A 260 32.60 -35.59 -35.73
C GLY A 260 33.69 -36.52 -36.26
N LYS A 261 34.77 -36.00 -36.87
CA LYS A 261 35.90 -36.84 -37.31
C LYS A 261 36.73 -37.28 -36.12
N LYS A 262 37.29 -38.50 -36.18
CA LYS A 262 38.21 -38.97 -35.15
C LYS A 262 39.56 -38.26 -35.31
N THR A 263 40.09 -37.75 -34.20
CA THR A 263 41.35 -36.97 -34.19
C THR A 263 42.52 -37.73 -34.81
N HIS A 264 42.67 -39.02 -34.55
CA HIS A 264 43.75 -39.83 -35.12
C HIS A 264 43.63 -40.09 -36.62
N GLU A 265 42.40 -40.19 -37.13
CA GLU A 265 42.14 -40.29 -38.57
C GLU A 265 42.42 -38.94 -39.25
N LEU A 266 42.04 -37.84 -38.60
CA LEU A 266 42.20 -36.48 -39.10
C LEU A 266 43.68 -36.04 -39.15
N PHE A 267 44.41 -36.23 -38.05
CA PHE A 267 45.84 -35.87 -37.95
C PHE A 267 46.78 -36.93 -38.53
N LYS A 268 46.23 -38.08 -38.97
CA LYS A 268 46.97 -39.28 -39.40
C LYS A 268 48.08 -39.63 -38.42
N THR A 269 47.75 -39.59 -37.13
CA THR A 269 48.73 -39.80 -36.06
C THR A 269 49.17 -41.25 -36.06
N GLU A 270 50.46 -41.50 -36.29
CA GLU A 270 51.04 -42.83 -36.18
C GLU A 270 51.27 -43.15 -34.70
N PHE A 271 50.54 -44.14 -34.19
CA PHE A 271 50.72 -44.62 -32.83
C PHE A 271 51.70 -45.81 -32.79
N PRO A 272 52.62 -45.85 -31.83
CA PRO A 272 53.55 -46.98 -31.68
C PRO A 272 52.87 -48.27 -31.14
N LEU A 273 51.59 -48.19 -30.77
CA LEU A 273 50.79 -49.34 -30.30
C LEU A 273 49.45 -49.39 -31.02
N PRO A 274 48.88 -50.60 -31.27
CA PRO A 274 47.56 -50.75 -31.88
C PRO A 274 46.48 -50.01 -31.06
N TRP A 275 45.59 -49.28 -31.74
CA TRP A 275 44.54 -48.42 -31.13
C TRP A 275 43.71 -49.14 -30.05
N ARG A 276 43.44 -50.44 -30.23
CA ARG A 276 42.72 -51.28 -29.27
C ARG A 276 43.40 -51.35 -27.88
N LYS A 277 44.74 -51.37 -27.84
CA LYS A 277 45.50 -51.37 -26.58
C LYS A 277 45.49 -49.99 -25.94
N LEU A 278 45.72 -48.93 -26.73
CA LEU A 278 45.68 -47.54 -26.24
C LEU A 278 44.32 -47.15 -25.66
N ARG A 279 43.22 -47.56 -26.31
CA ARG A 279 41.84 -47.35 -25.82
C ARG A 279 41.60 -48.01 -24.45
N LYS A 280 42.22 -49.17 -24.21
CA LYS A 280 42.11 -49.88 -22.92
C LYS A 280 42.90 -49.16 -21.82
N TYR A 281 44.06 -48.58 -22.15
CA TYR A 281 44.86 -47.79 -21.21
C TYR A 281 44.20 -46.44 -20.86
N SER A 282 43.64 -45.72 -21.83
CA SER A 282 42.97 -44.44 -21.56
C SER A 282 41.72 -44.62 -20.70
N MET A 283 40.90 -45.64 -20.96
CA MET A 283 39.70 -45.91 -20.15
C MET A 283 40.03 -46.39 -18.72
N LYS A 284 41.12 -47.15 -18.52
CA LYS A 284 41.51 -47.61 -17.17
C LYS A 284 42.00 -46.49 -16.25
N LYS A 285 42.66 -45.46 -16.81
CA LYS A 285 43.21 -44.32 -16.04
C LYS A 285 42.13 -43.30 -15.65
N VAL A 286 41.12 -43.11 -16.49
CA VAL A 286 39.99 -42.19 -16.21
C VAL A 286 39.12 -42.69 -15.05
N THR A 287 38.97 -44.00 -14.90
CA THR A 287 38.25 -44.61 -13.75
C THR A 287 38.99 -44.50 -12.40
N GLY A 288 40.27 -44.09 -12.38
CA GLY A 288 41.07 -43.97 -11.16
C GLY A 288 41.09 -42.57 -10.52
N LEU A 289 40.51 -41.56 -11.17
CA LEU A 289 40.36 -40.20 -10.62
C LEU A 289 39.01 -40.09 -9.90
N GLY A 290 38.97 -40.58 -8.66
CA GLY A 290 37.84 -40.40 -7.76
C GLY A 290 37.63 -38.92 -7.41
N ASN A 291 36.38 -38.49 -7.44
CA ASN A 291 35.84 -37.27 -6.82
C ASN A 291 36.22 -35.89 -7.40
N LEU A 292 36.17 -35.73 -8.72
CA LEU A 292 35.70 -34.46 -9.29
C LEU A 292 34.56 -34.73 -10.28
N ASN A 293 33.36 -34.25 -9.93
CA ASN A 293 32.13 -34.39 -10.71
C ASN A 293 32.11 -33.41 -11.91
N ILE A 294 33.22 -33.35 -12.64
CA ILE A 294 33.29 -32.78 -13.98
C ILE A 294 33.16 -33.99 -14.90
N PRO A 295 32.22 -34.04 -15.87
CA PRO A 295 32.18 -35.13 -16.83
C PRO A 295 33.46 -35.06 -17.68
N VAL A 296 34.51 -35.75 -17.25
CA VAL A 296 35.81 -35.83 -17.95
C VAL A 296 35.63 -36.71 -19.18
N ARG A 297 34.93 -36.18 -20.19
CA ARG A 297 34.97 -36.66 -21.58
C ARG A 297 35.74 -35.71 -22.49
N THR A 298 36.25 -34.60 -21.95
CA THR A 298 36.91 -33.53 -22.71
C THR A 298 38.40 -33.50 -22.36
N VAL A 299 39.25 -34.00 -23.26
CA VAL A 299 40.70 -33.78 -23.18
C VAL A 299 41.01 -32.51 -23.98
N LEU A 300 41.29 -31.41 -23.27
CA LEU A 300 41.78 -30.15 -23.83
C LEU A 300 43.23 -30.34 -24.30
N LEU A 301 43.47 -30.36 -25.61
CA LEU A 301 44.83 -30.40 -26.16
C LEU A 301 45.34 -28.96 -26.34
N SER A 302 45.87 -28.35 -25.27
CA SER A 302 46.73 -27.16 -25.40
C SER A 302 48.05 -27.61 -26.03
N MET A 303 48.35 -27.17 -27.24
CA MET A 303 49.55 -27.58 -27.98
C MET A 303 50.59 -26.44 -27.98
N CYS A 304 51.64 -26.61 -27.18
CA CYS A 304 52.94 -26.02 -27.48
C CYS A 304 53.50 -26.67 -28.75
N LEU A 305 53.65 -25.90 -29.83
CA LEU A 305 54.34 -26.34 -31.05
C LEU A 305 55.17 -25.19 -31.65
N HIS A 306 56.23 -24.83 -30.95
CA HIS A 306 57.46 -24.41 -31.61
C HIS A 306 58.59 -25.24 -31.02
N THR A 307 59.37 -25.89 -31.89
CA THR A 307 60.51 -26.77 -31.59
C THR A 307 60.18 -28.22 -31.17
N GLY A 308 60.29 -29.15 -32.13
CA GLY A 308 60.96 -30.44 -31.99
C GLY A 308 60.76 -31.38 -30.78
N ILE A 309 59.69 -31.30 -29.99
CA ILE A 309 59.50 -32.19 -28.81
C ILE A 309 58.11 -32.83 -28.82
N SER A 310 58.09 -34.11 -28.43
CA SER A 310 56.98 -35.05 -28.30
C SER A 310 55.62 -34.47 -27.89
N MET A 311 54.54 -34.97 -28.52
CA MET A 311 53.14 -34.71 -28.21
C MET A 311 52.76 -35.39 -26.89
N TYR A 312 52.78 -34.64 -25.78
CA TYR A 312 52.22 -35.11 -24.51
C TYR A 312 50.77 -34.65 -24.39
N PRO A 313 49.80 -35.55 -24.18
CA PRO A 313 48.48 -35.14 -23.73
C PRO A 313 48.66 -34.51 -22.34
N VAL A 314 48.51 -33.19 -22.24
CA VAL A 314 48.40 -32.51 -20.95
C VAL A 314 47.03 -32.91 -20.37
N MET A 315 47.01 -34.03 -19.64
CA MET A 315 45.99 -34.23 -18.63
C MET A 315 46.31 -33.24 -17.52
N VAL A 316 45.37 -32.36 -17.23
CA VAL A 316 45.46 -31.46 -16.08
C VAL A 316 45.63 -32.34 -14.83
N ASN A 317 46.79 -32.19 -14.20
CA ASN A 317 47.37 -32.92 -13.07
C ASN A 317 48.28 -34.11 -13.42
N ASP A 318 49.52 -34.04 -12.90
CA ASP A 318 50.58 -35.06 -12.85
C ASP A 318 51.68 -35.00 -13.92
N LEU A 319 52.41 -33.87 -13.94
CA LEU A 319 53.77 -33.77 -14.46
C LEU A 319 54.73 -34.20 -13.35
N LEU A 320 55.12 -35.48 -13.29
CA LEU A 320 56.33 -36.04 -12.65
C LEU A 320 56.16 -37.57 -12.58
N SER A 321 56.66 -38.33 -13.58
CA SER A 321 57.14 -39.74 -13.41
C SER A 321 57.17 -40.64 -14.67
N LEU A 322 57.23 -40.13 -15.91
CA LEU A 322 57.39 -41.04 -17.07
C LEU A 322 58.57 -40.67 -17.98
N LYS A 323 59.54 -41.60 -18.03
CA LYS A 323 60.72 -41.63 -18.91
C LYS A 323 60.34 -41.68 -20.40
N PRO A 324 61.24 -41.26 -21.31
CA PRO A 324 60.89 -40.76 -22.64
C PRO A 324 61.02 -41.85 -23.73
N GLN A 325 59.93 -42.52 -24.11
CA GLN A 325 59.88 -43.32 -25.36
C GLN A 325 58.47 -43.38 -25.96
N MET A 326 58.00 -42.29 -26.59
CA MET A 326 56.83 -42.35 -27.46
C MET A 326 56.77 -41.10 -28.36
N ILE A 327 57.43 -41.12 -29.52
CA ILE A 327 57.38 -40.01 -30.49
C ILE A 327 56.13 -40.20 -31.35
N LEU A 328 55.13 -39.33 -31.20
CA LEU A 328 53.97 -39.26 -32.09
C LEU A 328 54.31 -38.35 -33.27
N ARG A 329 54.17 -38.86 -34.50
CA ARG A 329 54.36 -38.10 -35.73
C ARG A 329 52.99 -37.71 -36.29
N THR A 330 52.75 -36.42 -36.48
CA THR A 330 51.53 -35.91 -37.14
C THR A 330 51.90 -35.32 -38.50
N ARG A 331 51.07 -35.55 -39.53
CA ARG A 331 51.26 -34.96 -40.86
C ARG A 331 50.40 -33.69 -40.98
N LYS A 332 51.02 -32.51 -40.90
CA LYS A 332 50.37 -31.23 -41.25
C LYS A 332 49.97 -31.26 -42.74
N LYS A 333 48.80 -30.74 -43.11
CA LYS A 333 48.36 -30.65 -44.52
C LYS A 333 49.42 -29.89 -45.32
N ARG A 334 50.05 -30.56 -46.28
CA ARG A 334 51.00 -29.94 -47.22
C ARG A 334 50.22 -28.96 -48.11
N LYS A 335 50.20 -27.68 -47.73
CA LYS A 335 50.10 -26.54 -48.65
C LYS A 335 51.11 -25.51 -48.18
N LEU A 336 52.31 -25.62 -48.72
CA LEU A 336 53.30 -24.55 -48.72
C LEU A 336 52.77 -23.45 -49.65
N ARG A 337 52.41 -22.31 -49.08
CA ARG A 337 52.67 -20.99 -49.66
C ARG A 337 52.83 -20.01 -48.50
N TRP A 338 54.08 -19.81 -48.10
CA TRP A 338 54.52 -18.55 -47.51
C TRP A 338 54.85 -17.63 -48.66
N LEU A 339 54.27 -16.43 -48.67
CA LEU A 339 54.68 -15.28 -49.50
C LEU A 339 54.01 -14.04 -48.91
N PRO A 340 54.74 -12.91 -48.92
CA PRO A 340 55.66 -12.42 -47.90
C PRO A 340 54.97 -11.96 -46.60
#